data_AF-A0AAW3FDF9-F1
#
_entry.id   AF-A0AAW3FDF9-F1
#
_cell.length_a   1.000
_cell.length_b   1.000
_cell.length_c   1.000
_cell.angle_alpha   90.00
_cell.angle_beta   90.00
_cell.angle_gamma   90.00
#
_symmetry.space_group_name_H-M   'P 1'
#
loop_
_entity.id
_entity.type
_entity.pdbx_description
1 polymer ?
#
loop_
_entity_poly.entity_id
_entity_poly.type
_entity_poly.pdbx_seq_one_letter_code
_entity_poly.pdbx_strand_id
1 'polypeptide(L)'
;MYIYETADEIEYELLKANAIKNRQYATQAENLLWLYLKGKQSGYKFRRQHVIKQYIADFINLKYKLIVEIDGKYHFRDEQIIKDEERTRDLEQWGYRVIRFTNEEIFNHREEVIKKIKKTIMAIESYNTDQIGGGQLNTQTSSQTSTQSGVQPQQTGASPLSGGLRGAVVNPPSYRNDTVLPLPKEVRCPSWAVDAACSGNPGPMEYQCVDLQTGAQVFHFGPVQGTNNIGEFLAIVHALALMEKQGITDKVIYSDSYNAILWVNKKHCKTTLERNSKTEQLYQVIARAEQWLRTHKVTTPIIKWETKQWGEIPADFGRK
;
A
#
# COMPACT_ATOMS: atom_id res chain seq x y z
N MET A 1 -0.44 19.24 23.07
CA MET A 1 0.65 18.47 22.44
C MET A 1 0.01 17.15 21.99
N TYR A 2 -0.37 17.00 20.72
CA TYR A 2 -1.13 15.81 20.27
C TYR A 2 -0.15 14.68 20.00
N ILE A 3 0.04 13.87 21.04
CA ILE A 3 0.90 12.70 21.06
C ILE A 3 -0.02 11.47 20.88
N TYR A 4 0.11 10.84 19.70
CA TYR A 4 -0.06 9.40 19.44
C TYR A 4 -1.30 8.69 20.03
N GLU A 5 -2.40 8.66 19.29
CA GLU A 5 -3.58 7.83 19.61
C GLU A 5 -4.04 6.95 18.42
N THR A 6 -3.18 6.69 17.43
CA THR A 6 -3.66 6.00 16.22
C THR A 6 -2.82 4.87 15.62
N ALA A 7 -1.62 4.54 16.11
CA ALA A 7 -0.80 3.49 15.50
C ALA A 7 -0.28 2.47 16.54
N ASP A 8 -0.07 1.23 16.09
CA ASP A 8 0.63 0.19 16.84
C ASP A 8 2.10 0.62 17.08
N GLU A 9 2.63 0.38 18.28
CA GLU A 9 3.92 0.93 18.74
C GLU A 9 5.11 0.52 17.86
N ILE A 10 5.02 -0.65 17.21
CA ILE A 10 6.05 -1.16 16.28
C ILE A 10 5.86 -0.58 14.87
N GLU A 11 4.61 -0.50 14.40
CA GLU A 11 4.27 0.02 13.06
C GLU A 11 4.58 1.52 12.94
N TYR A 12 4.39 2.25 14.04
CA TYR A 12 4.60 3.69 14.07
C TYR A 12 6.05 4.11 13.82
N GLU A 13 7.04 3.45 14.43
CA GLU A 13 8.45 3.85 14.26
C GLU A 13 8.94 3.62 12.82
N LEU A 14 8.47 2.56 12.15
CA LEU A 14 8.75 2.33 10.73
C LEU A 14 8.10 3.41 9.85
N LEU A 15 6.81 3.70 10.06
CA LEU A 15 6.10 4.73 9.29
C LEU A 15 6.69 6.12 9.54
N LYS A 16 7.18 6.38 10.75
CA LYS A 16 7.88 7.63 11.09
C LYS A 16 9.24 7.73 10.41
N ALA A 17 10.01 6.66 10.35
CA ALA A 17 11.26 6.61 9.58
C ALA A 17 10.99 6.86 8.08
N ASN A 18 9.95 6.24 7.52
CA ASN A 18 9.51 6.46 6.14
C ASN A 18 9.05 7.90 5.92
N ALA A 19 8.29 8.49 6.85
CA ALA A 19 7.89 9.89 6.77
C ALA A 19 9.08 10.85 6.81
N ILE A 20 10.13 10.55 7.59
CA ILE A 20 11.38 11.32 7.57
C ILE A 20 12.06 11.20 6.20
N LYS A 21 12.16 10.00 5.66
CA LYS A 21 12.76 9.74 4.35
C LYS A 21 11.98 10.43 3.22
N ASN A 22 10.64 10.34 3.20
CA ASN A 22 9.80 11.04 2.23
C ASN A 22 10.02 12.56 2.27
N ARG A 23 10.26 13.15 3.45
CA ARG A 23 10.60 14.58 3.57
C ARG A 23 11.98 14.93 3.01
N GLN A 24 12.94 14.00 3.06
CA GLN A 24 14.28 14.19 2.51
C GLN A 24 14.27 14.07 0.98
N TYR A 25 13.49 13.13 0.45
CA TYR A 25 13.40 12.84 -0.99
C TYR A 25 12.05 13.26 -1.59
N ALA A 26 11.53 14.40 -1.14
CA ALA A 26 10.27 14.94 -1.63
C ALA A 26 10.38 15.33 -3.11
N THR A 27 9.33 15.04 -3.88
CA THR A 27 9.21 15.44 -5.28
C THR A 27 9.20 16.97 -5.43
N GLN A 28 9.45 17.45 -6.65
CA GLN A 28 9.38 18.89 -6.94
C GLN A 28 7.97 19.45 -6.68
N ALA A 29 6.91 18.69 -7.00
CA ALA A 29 5.53 19.08 -6.74
C ALA A 29 5.24 19.18 -5.23
N GLU A 30 5.66 18.21 -4.42
CA GLU A 30 5.52 18.26 -2.96
C GLU A 30 6.28 19.44 -2.36
N ASN A 31 7.53 19.66 -2.77
CA ASN A 31 8.30 20.80 -2.30
C ASN A 31 7.62 22.12 -2.65
N LEU A 32 7.09 22.24 -3.88
CA LEU A 32 6.40 23.44 -4.33
C LEU A 32 5.13 23.70 -3.51
N LEU A 33 4.26 22.71 -3.35
CA LEU A 33 3.04 22.85 -2.56
C LEU A 33 3.36 23.15 -1.09
N TRP A 34 4.39 22.51 -0.53
CA TRP A 34 4.81 22.75 0.85
C TRP A 34 5.20 24.20 1.12
N LEU A 35 5.84 24.90 0.17
CA LEU A 35 6.19 26.32 0.32
C LEU A 35 4.95 27.17 0.65
N TYR A 36 3.81 26.89 0.03
CA TYR A 36 2.55 27.61 0.25
C TYR A 36 1.78 27.18 1.50
N LEU A 37 1.92 25.92 1.91
CA LEU A 37 1.21 25.38 3.08
C LEU A 37 1.99 25.62 4.39
N LYS A 38 3.31 25.79 4.33
CA LYS A 38 4.17 26.02 5.49
C LYS A 38 3.88 27.38 6.13
N GLY A 39 4.02 27.45 7.46
CA GLY A 39 4.07 28.73 8.18
C GLY A 39 2.74 29.50 8.27
N LYS A 40 1.59 28.84 8.07
CA LYS A 40 0.25 29.46 7.99
C LYS A 40 0.11 30.49 6.85
N GLN A 41 0.94 30.44 5.80
CA GLN A 41 0.79 31.33 4.64
C GLN A 41 -0.57 31.15 3.94
N SER A 42 -1.17 29.96 4.05
CA SER A 42 -2.53 29.65 3.59
C SER A 42 -3.65 30.09 4.55
N GLY A 43 -3.32 30.60 5.74
CA GLY A 43 -4.24 30.82 6.88
C GLY A 43 -4.42 29.60 7.77
N TYR A 44 -3.94 28.43 7.36
CA TYR A 44 -4.21 27.14 8.02
C TYR A 44 -2.93 26.36 8.33
N LYS A 45 -2.92 25.58 9.44
CA LYS A 45 -1.75 24.81 9.86
C LYS A 45 -1.75 23.41 9.24
N PHE A 46 -0.87 23.20 8.27
CA PHE A 46 -0.60 21.89 7.69
C PHE A 46 0.64 21.23 8.27
N ARG A 47 0.65 19.90 8.28
CA ARG A 47 1.81 19.04 8.50
C ARG A 47 2.12 18.32 7.19
N ARG A 48 3.40 18.07 6.90
CA ARG A 48 3.82 17.27 5.74
C ARG A 48 4.26 15.86 6.16
N GLN A 49 3.99 14.87 5.33
CA GLN A 49 4.36 13.47 5.50
C GLN A 49 4.01 13.02 6.93
N HIS A 50 2.72 13.02 7.24
CA HIS A 50 2.21 12.76 8.59
C HIS A 50 1.69 11.32 8.67
N VAL A 51 2.23 10.56 9.61
CA VAL A 51 1.73 9.22 9.93
C VAL A 51 0.35 9.34 10.55
N ILE A 52 -0.61 8.63 9.98
CA ILE A 52 -1.99 8.51 10.44
C ILE A 52 -2.36 7.04 10.31
N LYS A 53 -2.57 6.37 11.44
CA LYS A 53 -2.85 4.93 11.46
C LYS A 53 -1.75 4.19 10.70
N GLN A 54 -2.10 3.34 9.74
CA GLN A 54 -1.16 2.61 8.88
C GLN A 54 -0.70 3.38 7.62
N TYR A 55 -1.00 4.67 7.50
CA TYR A 55 -0.71 5.46 6.30
C TYR A 55 0.18 6.66 6.59
N ILE A 56 0.82 7.19 5.55
CA ILE A 56 1.52 8.46 5.56
C ILE A 56 0.80 9.38 4.58
N ALA A 57 0.22 10.47 5.08
CA ALA A 57 -0.40 11.50 4.26
C ALA A 57 0.64 12.54 3.83
N ASP A 58 0.67 12.89 2.54
CA ASP A 58 1.63 13.88 2.02
C ASP A 58 1.48 15.24 2.72
N PHE A 59 0.24 15.71 2.87
CA PHE A 59 -0.09 16.86 3.70
C PHE A 59 -1.39 16.63 4.47
N ILE A 60 -1.43 17.15 5.70
CA ILE A 60 -2.63 17.09 6.52
C ILE A 60 -2.86 18.36 7.34
N ASN A 61 -4.12 18.76 7.39
CA ASN A 61 -4.65 19.65 8.41
C ASN A 61 -5.46 18.84 9.45
N LEU A 62 -4.91 18.72 10.66
CA LEU A 62 -5.54 17.94 11.73
C LEU A 62 -6.81 18.59 12.28
N LYS A 63 -6.91 19.93 12.28
CA LYS A 63 -8.08 20.65 12.81
C LYS A 63 -9.33 20.34 11.99
N TYR A 64 -9.19 20.35 10.67
CA TYR A 64 -10.30 20.12 9.74
C TYR A 64 -10.33 18.69 9.20
N LYS A 65 -9.49 17.80 9.75
CA LYS A 65 -9.30 16.43 9.25
C LYS A 65 -9.18 16.36 7.71
N LEU A 66 -8.43 17.28 7.10
CA LEU A 66 -8.24 17.34 5.65
C LEU A 66 -6.88 16.79 5.27
N ILE A 67 -6.86 15.79 4.40
CA ILE A 67 -5.67 15.21 3.78
C ILE A 67 -5.57 15.71 2.33
N VAL A 68 -4.36 16.11 1.94
CA VAL A 68 -4.01 16.50 0.56
C VAL A 68 -2.89 15.58 0.10
N GLU A 69 -3.16 14.77 -0.92
CA GLU A 69 -2.18 13.88 -1.55
C GLU A 69 -1.75 14.43 -2.91
N ILE A 70 -0.48 14.23 -3.26
CA ILE A 70 0.03 14.55 -4.59
C ILE A 70 0.16 13.24 -5.37
N ASP A 71 -0.65 13.11 -6.41
CA ASP A 71 -0.59 12.00 -7.35
C ASP A 71 0.60 12.23 -8.30
N GLY A 72 1.75 11.70 -7.89
CA GLY A 72 2.86 11.49 -8.80
C GLY A 72 2.48 10.32 -9.70
N LYS A 73 2.10 10.59 -10.96
CA LYS A 73 1.70 9.57 -11.96
C LYS A 73 2.44 8.23 -11.75
N TYR A 74 1.72 7.26 -11.21
CA TYR A 74 2.00 5.83 -11.33
C TYR A 74 0.68 5.13 -11.68
N HIS A 75 0.12 5.49 -12.83
CA HIS A 75 -0.87 4.64 -13.49
C HIS A 75 -0.10 3.50 -14.11
N PHE A 76 -0.43 2.25 -13.78
CA PHE A 76 -0.40 1.04 -14.64
C PHE A 76 -0.46 -0.20 -13.73
N ARG A 77 -1.61 -0.45 -13.08
CA ARG A 77 -2.08 -1.79 -12.58
C ARG A 77 -3.40 -1.62 -11.81
N ASP A 78 -4.39 -2.44 -12.14
CA ASP A 78 -5.73 -2.43 -11.53
C ASP A 78 -5.69 -2.63 -9.99
N GLU A 79 -4.67 -3.33 -9.49
CA GLU A 79 -4.43 -3.52 -8.06
C GLU A 79 -4.12 -2.23 -7.31
N GLN A 80 -3.50 -1.26 -7.97
CA GLN A 80 -3.08 -0.01 -7.35
C GLN A 80 -4.25 0.95 -7.20
N ILE A 81 -5.19 0.92 -8.16
CA ILE A 81 -6.47 1.64 -8.10
C ILE A 81 -7.30 1.10 -6.92
N ILE A 82 -7.39 -0.22 -6.78
CA ILE A 82 -8.10 -0.86 -5.66
C ILE A 82 -7.43 -0.50 -4.32
N LYS A 83 -6.09 -0.55 -4.21
CA LYS A 83 -5.36 -0.15 -3.00
C LYS A 83 -5.58 1.33 -2.63
N ASP A 84 -5.76 2.21 -3.61
CA ASP A 84 -6.01 3.64 -3.38
C ASP A 84 -7.45 3.95 -2.97
N GLU A 85 -8.44 3.25 -3.54
CA GLU A 85 -9.84 3.37 -3.13
C GLU A 85 -10.07 2.85 -1.71
N GLU A 86 -9.46 1.71 -1.35
CA GLU A 86 -9.54 1.19 0.01
C GLU A 86 -8.86 2.11 1.01
N ARG A 87 -7.69 2.66 0.68
CA ARG A 87 -7.00 3.67 1.50
C ARG A 87 -7.88 4.89 1.72
N THR A 88 -8.46 5.44 0.65
CA THR A 88 -9.32 6.62 0.75
C THR A 88 -10.55 6.31 1.61
N ARG A 89 -11.21 5.17 1.40
CA ARG A 89 -12.36 4.72 2.19
C ARG A 89 -12.02 4.55 3.68
N ASP A 90 -10.90 3.92 4.00
CA ASP A 90 -10.47 3.71 5.39
C ASP A 90 -10.19 5.06 6.08
N LEU A 91 -9.54 6.00 5.39
CA LEU A 91 -9.30 7.36 5.89
C LEU A 91 -10.61 8.15 6.07
N GLU A 92 -11.53 8.05 5.13
CA GLU A 92 -12.86 8.68 5.19
C GLU A 92 -13.71 8.12 6.32
N GLN A 93 -13.64 6.80 6.58
CA GLN A 93 -14.31 6.18 7.71
C GLN A 93 -13.81 6.71 9.07
N TRP A 94 -12.55 7.15 9.15
CA TRP A 94 -12.01 7.83 10.34
C TRP A 94 -12.32 9.34 10.40
N GLY A 95 -13.13 9.81 9.45
CA GLY A 95 -13.62 11.19 9.36
C GLY A 95 -12.62 12.14 8.71
N TYR A 96 -11.63 11.63 7.97
CA TYR A 96 -10.78 12.47 7.15
C TYR A 96 -11.41 12.73 5.79
N ARG A 97 -11.31 13.95 5.29
CA ARG A 97 -11.59 14.25 3.89
C ARG A 97 -10.29 14.16 3.10
N VAL A 98 -10.27 13.44 1.98
CA VAL A 98 -9.09 13.30 1.12
C VAL A 98 -9.31 14.06 -0.19
N ILE A 99 -8.37 14.92 -0.56
CA ILE A 99 -8.33 15.52 -1.91
C ILE A 99 -6.97 15.23 -2.55
N ARG A 100 -6.97 14.94 -3.84
CA ARG A 100 -5.77 14.60 -4.61
C ARG A 100 -5.52 15.62 -5.72
N PHE A 101 -4.25 15.84 -6.03
CA PHE A 101 -3.79 16.69 -7.13
C PHE A 101 -2.66 16.00 -7.89
N THR A 102 -2.70 16.04 -9.20
CA THR A 102 -1.59 15.59 -10.04
C THR A 102 -0.41 16.56 -9.97
N ASN A 103 0.81 16.06 -10.27
CA ASN A 103 1.98 16.92 -10.42
C ASN A 103 1.74 18.09 -11.40
N GLU A 104 1.03 17.84 -12.50
CA GLU A 104 0.72 18.85 -13.51
C GLU A 104 -0.19 19.96 -12.95
N GLU A 105 -1.21 19.62 -12.16
CA GLU A 105 -2.04 20.61 -11.47
C GLU A 105 -1.22 21.47 -10.51
N ILE A 106 -0.28 20.87 -9.77
CA ILE A 106 0.59 21.61 -8.84
C ILE A 106 1.51 22.58 -9.59
N PHE A 107 2.08 22.17 -10.73
CA PHE A 107 3.00 23.01 -11.50
C PHE A 107 2.27 24.12 -12.28
N ASN A 108 1.15 23.77 -12.93
CA ASN A 108 0.52 24.63 -13.94
C ASN A 108 -0.71 25.38 -13.41
N HIS A 109 -1.40 24.86 -12.38
CA HIS A 109 -2.69 25.37 -11.89
C HIS A 109 -2.69 25.63 -10.38
N ARG A 110 -1.53 26.02 -9.86
CA ARG A 110 -1.27 26.22 -8.43
C ARG A 110 -2.28 27.10 -7.69
N GLU A 111 -2.74 28.20 -8.29
CA GLU A 111 -3.73 29.08 -7.63
C GLU A 111 -5.07 28.36 -7.41
N GLU A 112 -5.50 27.57 -8.39
CA GLU A 112 -6.71 26.76 -8.30
C GLU A 112 -6.56 25.62 -7.27
N VAL A 113 -5.37 25.03 -7.16
CA VAL A 113 -5.04 24.05 -6.10
C VAL A 113 -5.25 24.66 -4.72
N ILE A 114 -4.65 25.82 -4.44
CA ILE A 114 -4.77 26.50 -3.14
C ILE A 114 -6.23 26.92 -2.88
N LYS A 115 -6.93 27.43 -3.90
CA LYS A 115 -8.34 27.80 -3.81
C LYS A 115 -9.22 26.60 -3.48
N LYS A 116 -8.99 25.45 -4.10
CA LYS A 116 -9.72 24.19 -3.82
C LYS A 116 -9.47 23.71 -2.40
N ILE A 117 -8.22 23.78 -1.90
CA ILE A 117 -7.89 23.45 -0.50
C ILE A 117 -8.68 24.36 0.46
N LYS A 118 -8.66 25.69 0.25
CA LYS A 118 -9.39 26.65 1.10
C LYS A 118 -10.90 26.43 1.05
N LYS A 119 -11.48 26.26 -0.14
CA LYS A 119 -12.92 25.98 -0.32
C LYS A 119 -13.32 24.69 0.41
N THR A 120 -12.47 23.68 0.39
CA THR A 120 -12.72 22.41 1.09
C THR A 120 -12.75 22.60 2.61
N ILE A 121 -11.83 23.39 3.16
CA ILE A 121 -11.83 23.74 4.59
C ILE A 121 -13.09 24.53 4.97
N MET A 122 -13.46 25.55 4.18
CA MET A 122 -14.67 26.35 4.43
C MET A 122 -15.94 25.50 4.41
N ALA A 123 -16.03 24.53 3.49
CA ALA A 123 -17.13 23.58 3.47
C ALA A 123 -17.17 22.74 4.76
N ILE A 124 -16.03 22.22 5.22
CA ILE A 124 -15.95 21.45 6.47
C ILE A 124 -16.36 22.31 7.68
N GLU A 125 -15.97 23.58 7.72
CA GLU A 125 -16.38 24.52 8.77
C GLU A 125 -17.89 24.76 8.80
N SER A 126 -18.52 24.94 7.64
CA SER A 126 -19.98 25.16 7.53
C SER A 126 -20.76 23.92 7.98
N TYR A 127 -20.40 22.72 7.49
CA TYR A 127 -21.03 21.47 7.94
C TYR A 127 -20.92 21.25 9.46
N ASN A 128 -19.78 21.56 10.07
CA ASN A 128 -19.60 21.41 11.53
C ASN A 128 -20.39 22.45 12.35
N THR A 129 -20.68 23.62 11.76
CA THR A 129 -21.50 24.67 12.40
C THR A 129 -22.98 24.30 12.36
N ASP A 130 -23.44 23.70 11.26
CA ASP A 130 -24.84 23.28 11.08
C ASP A 130 -25.23 22.09 11.98
N GLN A 131 -24.30 21.16 12.25
CA GLN A 131 -24.52 19.98 13.10
C GLN A 131 -24.64 20.29 14.60
N ILE A 132 -24.15 21.44 15.06
CA ILE A 132 -24.28 21.89 16.47
C ILE A 132 -25.52 22.79 16.65
N GLY A 133 -26.12 23.29 15.56
CA GLY A 133 -27.17 24.32 15.60
C GLY A 133 -28.59 23.91 15.22
N GLY A 134 -28.88 22.67 14.79
CA GLY A 134 -30.14 22.38 14.10
C GLY A 134 -30.79 21.04 14.42
N GLY A 135 -31.41 20.91 15.60
CA GLY A 135 -32.46 19.93 15.81
C GLY A 135 -33.82 20.52 15.45
N GLN A 136 -34.37 20.22 14.26
CA GLN A 136 -35.82 20.05 14.03
C GLN A 136 -36.16 19.60 12.59
N LEU A 137 -36.84 18.44 12.54
CA LEU A 137 -38.00 18.03 11.73
C LEU A 137 -38.23 18.51 10.27
N ASN A 138 -38.35 17.48 9.43
CA ASN A 138 -39.45 17.16 8.52
C ASN A 138 -39.52 17.68 7.05
N THR A 139 -39.57 16.66 6.18
CA THR A 139 -40.57 16.39 5.12
C THR A 139 -40.53 17.10 3.77
N GLN A 140 -40.84 16.26 2.76
CA GLN A 140 -41.51 16.59 1.49
C GLN A 140 -40.64 17.27 0.42
N THR A 141 -40.74 17.03 -0.90
CA THR A 141 -41.41 16.05 -1.77
C THR A 141 -40.71 16.21 -3.15
N SER A 142 -40.70 15.16 -3.96
CA SER A 142 -40.59 15.11 -5.43
C SER A 142 -40.47 16.43 -6.23
N SER A 143 -39.59 16.42 -7.24
CA SER A 143 -40.04 16.48 -8.65
C SER A 143 -38.88 16.36 -9.66
N GLN A 144 -39.18 15.57 -10.69
CA GLN A 144 -38.47 15.33 -11.94
C GLN A 144 -38.08 16.62 -12.68
N THR A 145 -36.96 16.62 -13.41
CA THR A 145 -36.98 16.95 -14.85
C THR A 145 -35.75 16.43 -15.58
N SER A 146 -36.04 15.97 -16.79
CA SER A 146 -35.24 15.32 -17.82
C SER A 146 -34.59 16.28 -18.82
N THR A 147 -33.42 15.90 -19.37
CA THR A 147 -32.99 16.05 -20.79
C THR A 147 -31.58 15.40 -20.92
N GLN A 148 -31.36 14.27 -21.64
CA GLN A 148 -31.20 14.09 -23.11
C GLN A 148 -30.34 15.18 -23.77
N SER A 149 -29.29 14.97 -24.57
CA SER A 149 -28.74 13.83 -25.33
C SER A 149 -27.33 14.20 -25.83
N GLY A 150 -26.51 13.24 -26.26
CA GLY A 150 -25.31 13.53 -27.07
C GLY A 150 -24.36 12.33 -27.26
N VAL A 151 -24.49 11.64 -28.39
CA VAL A 151 -23.75 10.44 -28.81
C VAL A 151 -22.53 10.83 -29.69
N GLN A 152 -21.34 10.26 -29.39
CA GLN A 152 -20.19 9.74 -30.20
C GLN A 152 -19.85 10.29 -31.61
N PRO A 153 -18.64 10.05 -32.24
CA PRO A 153 -17.74 8.88 -32.09
C PRO A 153 -16.19 9.05 -32.22
N GLN A 154 -15.52 7.94 -31.85
CA GLN A 154 -14.24 7.30 -32.22
C GLN A 154 -13.26 7.92 -33.26
N GLN A 155 -11.95 7.66 -33.03
CA GLN A 155 -10.96 7.09 -33.98
C GLN A 155 -9.62 6.77 -33.24
N THR A 156 -9.22 5.51 -33.04
CA THR A 156 -8.29 4.64 -33.82
C THR A 156 -6.80 5.04 -33.85
N GLY A 157 -5.91 4.12 -33.41
CA GLY A 157 -4.47 4.14 -33.72
C GLY A 157 -3.67 3.08 -32.93
N ALA A 158 -3.03 2.15 -33.65
CA ALA A 158 -2.42 0.91 -33.15
C ALA A 158 -0.91 1.00 -32.83
N SER A 159 -0.44 0.02 -32.02
CA SER A 159 0.86 -0.66 -31.76
C SER A 159 2.06 -0.43 -32.73
N PRO A 160 3.36 -0.83 -32.43
CA PRO A 160 3.75 -2.07 -31.73
C PRO A 160 5.14 -2.22 -30.99
N LEU A 161 5.20 -3.28 -30.14
CA LEU A 161 6.22 -4.35 -29.93
C LEU A 161 7.68 -4.17 -29.41
N SER A 162 8.08 -5.22 -28.65
CA SER A 162 9.41 -5.83 -28.35
C SER A 162 10.24 -5.23 -27.19
N GLY A 163 10.95 -5.96 -26.32
CA GLY A 163 11.25 -7.38 -26.06
C GLY A 163 12.37 -7.42 -24.99
N GLY A 164 12.20 -8.13 -23.86
CA GLY A 164 13.00 -9.30 -23.43
C GLY A 164 14.51 -9.09 -23.19
N LEU A 165 15.02 -9.37 -21.98
CA LEU A 165 16.22 -10.19 -21.70
C LEU A 165 16.52 -10.35 -20.18
N ARG A 166 16.95 -11.58 -19.84
CA ARG A 166 17.25 -12.13 -18.51
C ARG A 166 18.51 -11.50 -17.88
N GLY A 167 18.47 -11.21 -16.57
CA GLY A 167 19.63 -10.79 -15.77
C GLY A 167 20.57 -11.95 -15.44
N ALA A 168 21.86 -11.72 -15.64
CA ALA A 168 22.97 -12.65 -15.48
C ALA A 168 23.21 -13.09 -14.01
N VAL A 169 23.76 -14.29 -13.84
CA VAL A 169 24.23 -14.81 -12.55
C VAL A 169 25.38 -13.94 -12.05
N VAL A 170 25.15 -13.12 -11.03
CA VAL A 170 26.18 -12.31 -10.37
C VAL A 170 26.63 -13.07 -9.11
N ASN A 171 27.92 -13.43 -9.06
CA ASN A 171 28.54 -14.03 -7.87
C ASN A 171 28.40 -13.10 -6.65
N PRO A 172 28.25 -13.63 -5.43
CA PRO A 172 28.15 -12.81 -4.23
C PRO A 172 29.41 -11.92 -4.09
N PRO A 173 29.27 -10.67 -3.62
CA PRO A 173 30.42 -9.80 -3.37
C PRO A 173 31.42 -10.45 -2.41
N SER A 174 32.73 -10.35 -2.70
CA SER A 174 33.82 -11.00 -1.95
C SER A 174 33.90 -10.69 -0.45
N TYR A 175 33.12 -9.71 0.04
CA TYR A 175 33.06 -9.31 1.45
C TYR A 175 31.96 -10.03 2.25
N ARG A 176 31.16 -10.90 1.61
CA ARG A 176 30.03 -11.60 2.24
C ARG A 176 30.22 -13.11 2.13
N ASN A 177 30.18 -13.80 3.27
CA ASN A 177 30.36 -15.26 3.35
C ASN A 177 29.09 -15.99 3.84
N ASP A 178 28.03 -15.24 4.12
CA ASP A 178 26.74 -15.67 4.68
C ASP A 178 25.66 -15.89 3.62
N THR A 179 25.94 -15.61 2.34
CA THR A 179 25.01 -15.78 1.20
C THR A 179 25.73 -16.06 -0.11
N VAL A 180 25.08 -16.83 -0.99
CA VAL A 180 25.49 -16.99 -2.41
C VAL A 180 24.87 -15.96 -3.35
N LEU A 181 23.97 -15.11 -2.86
CA LEU A 181 23.23 -14.13 -3.66
C LEU A 181 23.90 -12.75 -3.61
N PRO A 182 23.75 -11.91 -4.66
CA PRO A 182 24.33 -10.56 -4.71
C PRO A 182 23.51 -9.55 -3.88
N LEU A 183 23.37 -9.80 -2.57
CA LEU A 183 22.50 -9.01 -1.69
C LEU A 183 23.23 -7.77 -1.11
N PRO A 184 22.51 -6.66 -0.84
CA PRO A 184 23.04 -5.50 -0.11
C PRO A 184 23.49 -5.85 1.31
N LYS A 185 24.44 -5.09 1.88
CA LYS A 185 25.03 -5.35 3.21
C LYS A 185 24.02 -5.31 4.35
N GLU A 186 22.94 -4.55 4.17
CA GLU A 186 21.88 -4.32 5.15
C GLU A 186 20.94 -5.51 5.30
N VAL A 187 20.88 -6.40 4.30
CA VAL A 187 20.05 -7.60 4.32
C VAL A 187 20.60 -8.61 5.33
N ARG A 188 19.81 -9.07 6.27
CA ARG A 188 20.27 -10.04 7.28
C ARG A 188 20.27 -11.44 6.68
N CYS A 189 21.37 -12.19 6.85
CA CYS A 189 21.41 -13.63 6.60
C CYS A 189 21.92 -14.35 7.87
N PRO A 190 21.45 -15.58 8.17
CA PRO A 190 20.54 -16.38 7.35
C PRO A 190 19.09 -15.84 7.40
N SER A 191 18.38 -15.90 6.28
CA SER A 191 16.99 -15.43 6.17
C SER A 191 16.27 -16.09 4.99
N TRP A 192 14.94 -16.02 4.99
CA TRP A 192 14.09 -16.42 3.88
C TRP A 192 13.41 -15.19 3.28
N ALA A 193 13.21 -15.19 1.97
CA ALA A 193 12.42 -14.19 1.26
C ALA A 193 11.21 -14.86 0.62
N VAL A 194 10.05 -14.20 0.67
CA VAL A 194 8.82 -14.67 0.06
C VAL A 194 8.24 -13.62 -0.88
N ASP A 195 7.60 -14.09 -1.95
CA ASP A 195 6.93 -13.24 -2.95
C ASP A 195 5.77 -14.00 -3.57
N ALA A 196 4.82 -13.26 -4.14
CA ALA A 196 3.73 -13.82 -4.93
C ALA A 196 3.58 -13.14 -6.29
N ALA A 197 3.07 -13.90 -7.25
CA ALA A 197 2.71 -13.39 -8.57
C ALA A 197 1.28 -13.81 -8.93
N CYS A 198 0.59 -12.94 -9.66
CA CYS A 198 -0.76 -13.22 -10.16
C CYS A 198 -0.90 -12.76 -11.62
N SER A 199 -1.25 -13.68 -12.51
CA SER A 199 -1.41 -13.40 -13.95
C SER A 199 -2.80 -12.84 -14.25
N GLY A 200 -2.94 -11.53 -14.18
CA GLY A 200 -4.24 -10.85 -14.10
C GLY A 200 -4.77 -10.95 -12.67
N ASN A 201 -5.17 -9.84 -12.06
CA ASN A 201 -5.58 -9.83 -10.66
C ASN A 201 -7.04 -9.36 -10.52
N PRO A 202 -8.00 -10.27 -10.25
CA PRO A 202 -7.82 -11.68 -9.88
C PRO A 202 -7.50 -12.62 -11.06
N GLY A 203 -6.76 -13.70 -10.80
CA GLY A 203 -6.31 -14.66 -11.82
C GLY A 203 -5.46 -15.80 -11.24
N PRO A 204 -4.73 -16.55 -12.08
CA PRO A 204 -3.78 -17.58 -11.63
C PRO A 204 -2.70 -16.96 -10.74
N MET A 205 -2.80 -17.22 -9.45
CA MET A 205 -1.92 -16.75 -8.38
C MET A 205 -1.02 -17.88 -7.88
N GLU A 206 0.26 -17.59 -7.75
CA GLU A 206 1.27 -18.47 -7.19
C GLU A 206 2.17 -17.69 -6.22
N TYR A 207 2.85 -18.40 -5.32
CA TYR A 207 3.80 -17.80 -4.40
C TYR A 207 4.95 -18.76 -4.09
N GLN A 208 6.10 -18.21 -3.70
CA GLN A 208 7.30 -19.00 -3.41
C GLN A 208 8.12 -18.41 -2.26
N CYS A 209 9.07 -19.21 -1.79
CA CYS A 209 10.06 -18.81 -0.82
C CYS A 209 11.46 -19.19 -1.29
N VAL A 210 12.41 -18.29 -1.13
CA VAL A 210 13.84 -18.49 -1.44
C VAL A 210 14.65 -18.32 -0.16
N ASP A 211 15.54 -19.27 0.12
CA ASP A 211 16.51 -19.14 1.21
C ASP A 211 17.63 -18.19 0.76
N LEU A 212 17.75 -17.05 1.43
CA LEU A 212 18.70 -16.01 1.03
C LEU A 212 20.15 -16.38 1.26
N GLN A 213 20.45 -17.40 2.08
CA GLN A 213 21.82 -17.87 2.26
C GLN A 213 22.24 -18.77 1.09
N THR A 214 21.35 -19.65 0.63
CA THR A 214 21.69 -20.69 -0.37
C THR A 214 21.17 -20.40 -1.78
N GLY A 215 20.27 -19.43 -1.94
CA GLY A 215 19.57 -19.16 -3.20
C GLY A 215 18.56 -20.24 -3.60
N ALA A 216 18.37 -21.28 -2.78
CA ALA A 216 17.46 -22.38 -3.10
C ALA A 216 15.99 -21.98 -2.90
N GLN A 217 15.12 -22.43 -3.80
CA GLN A 217 13.68 -22.37 -3.59
C GLN A 217 13.30 -23.35 -2.47
N VAL A 218 12.79 -22.82 -1.36
CA VAL A 218 12.35 -23.60 -0.19
C VAL A 218 11.00 -24.24 -0.46
N PHE A 219 10.09 -23.49 -1.07
CA PHE A 219 8.79 -23.99 -1.51
C PHE A 219 8.22 -23.14 -2.64
N HIS A 220 7.26 -23.73 -3.35
CA HIS A 220 6.41 -23.10 -4.36
C HIS A 220 4.97 -23.58 -4.15
N PHE A 221 4.00 -22.70 -4.35
CA PHE A 221 2.58 -23.03 -4.31
C PHE A 221 1.83 -22.35 -5.46
N GLY A 222 0.90 -23.08 -6.07
CA GLY A 222 0.05 -22.60 -7.15
C GLY A 222 0.46 -23.13 -8.53
N PRO A 223 -0.17 -22.62 -9.61
CA PRO A 223 -1.14 -21.54 -9.60
C PRO A 223 -2.54 -21.96 -9.11
N VAL A 224 -3.25 -21.06 -8.43
CA VAL A 224 -4.67 -21.17 -8.06
C VAL A 224 -5.40 -19.86 -8.33
N GLN A 225 -6.72 -19.87 -8.54
CA GLN A 225 -7.48 -18.64 -8.75
C GLN A 225 -7.46 -17.75 -7.49
N GLY A 226 -6.83 -16.59 -7.56
CA GLY A 226 -6.62 -15.70 -6.40
C GLY A 226 -6.23 -14.28 -6.78
N THR A 227 -5.68 -13.53 -5.82
CA THR A 227 -5.15 -12.18 -6.00
C THR A 227 -3.71 -12.11 -5.50
N ASN A 228 -2.92 -11.16 -6.00
CA ASN A 228 -1.52 -11.01 -5.57
C ASN A 228 -1.40 -10.85 -4.05
N ASN A 229 -2.23 -9.99 -3.43
CA ASN A 229 -2.20 -9.75 -1.98
C ASN A 229 -2.53 -11.02 -1.16
N ILE A 230 -3.42 -11.90 -1.64
CA ILE A 230 -3.67 -13.19 -0.97
C ILE A 230 -2.41 -14.06 -1.05
N GLY A 231 -1.78 -14.13 -2.22
CA GLY A 231 -0.54 -14.88 -2.40
C GLY A 231 0.55 -14.43 -1.45
N GLU A 232 0.79 -13.12 -1.36
CA GLU A 232 1.77 -12.52 -0.44
C GLU A 232 1.51 -12.90 1.02
N PHE A 233 0.25 -12.79 1.45
CA PHE A 233 -0.16 -13.17 2.81
C PHE A 233 0.08 -14.65 3.08
N LEU A 234 -0.35 -15.52 2.16
CA LEU A 234 -0.18 -16.96 2.31
C LEU A 234 1.30 -17.37 2.29
N ALA A 235 2.13 -16.70 1.50
CA ALA A 235 3.57 -16.97 1.44
C ALA A 235 4.25 -16.73 2.79
N ILE A 236 3.94 -15.60 3.44
CA ILE A 236 4.46 -15.29 4.78
C ILE A 236 3.98 -16.33 5.80
N VAL A 237 2.68 -16.66 5.82
CA VAL A 237 2.15 -17.64 6.79
C VAL A 237 2.72 -19.05 6.56
N HIS A 238 2.91 -19.45 5.29
CA HIS A 238 3.53 -20.72 4.96
C HIS A 238 4.99 -20.77 5.45
N ALA A 239 5.76 -19.70 5.24
CA ALA A 239 7.13 -19.61 5.75
C ALA A 239 7.17 -19.69 7.29
N LEU A 240 6.29 -18.97 8.00
CA LEU A 240 6.18 -19.04 9.45
C LEU A 240 5.87 -20.47 9.95
N ALA A 241 4.84 -21.10 9.37
CA ALA A 241 4.42 -22.45 9.75
C ALA A 241 5.50 -23.49 9.45
N LEU A 242 6.23 -23.33 8.34
CA LEU A 242 7.32 -24.23 7.97
C LEU A 242 8.53 -24.06 8.89
N MET A 243 8.91 -22.82 9.22
CA MET A 243 9.99 -22.55 10.17
C MET A 243 9.68 -23.14 11.55
N GLU A 244 8.45 -22.96 12.07
CA GLU A 244 8.03 -23.56 13.33
C GLU A 244 8.11 -25.09 13.28
N LYS A 245 7.57 -25.71 12.21
CA LYS A 245 7.60 -27.17 12.01
C LYS A 245 9.02 -27.73 11.96
N GLN A 246 9.98 -26.97 11.41
CA GLN A 246 11.38 -27.37 11.29
C GLN A 246 12.24 -26.95 12.49
N GLY A 247 11.68 -26.22 13.46
CA GLY A 247 12.42 -25.70 14.60
C GLY A 247 13.45 -24.61 14.23
N ILE A 248 13.23 -23.89 13.12
CA ILE A 248 14.10 -22.81 12.68
C ILE A 248 13.81 -21.55 13.49
N THR A 249 14.80 -21.06 14.24
CA THR A 249 14.65 -19.88 15.13
C THR A 249 15.68 -18.78 14.86
N ASP A 250 16.66 -19.03 14.00
CA ASP A 250 17.79 -18.16 13.70
C ASP A 250 17.61 -17.32 12.41
N LYS A 251 16.52 -17.55 11.68
CA LYS A 251 16.19 -16.84 10.43
C LYS A 251 15.12 -15.77 10.63
N VAL A 252 15.13 -14.78 9.74
CA VAL A 252 14.05 -13.80 9.56
C VAL A 252 13.34 -14.05 8.22
N ILE A 253 12.13 -13.52 8.06
CA ILE A 253 11.38 -13.56 6.80
C ILE A 253 11.35 -12.16 6.19
N TYR A 254 11.72 -12.03 4.91
CA TYR A 254 11.55 -10.84 4.10
C TYR A 254 10.34 -10.98 3.19
N SER A 255 9.53 -9.92 3.10
CA SER A 255 8.49 -9.75 2.08
C SER A 255 8.47 -8.29 1.64
N ASP A 256 8.27 -8.01 0.36
CA ASP A 256 8.12 -6.64 -0.13
C ASP A 256 6.66 -6.12 -0.02
N SER A 257 5.72 -6.95 0.45
CA SER A 257 4.30 -6.62 0.54
C SER A 257 3.91 -6.08 1.91
N TYR A 258 3.70 -4.75 1.99
CA TYR A 258 3.21 -4.11 3.23
C TYR A 258 1.84 -4.67 3.67
N ASN A 259 0.93 -4.86 2.72
CA ASN A 259 -0.42 -5.35 3.00
C ASN A 259 -0.42 -6.75 3.61
N ALA A 260 0.44 -7.64 3.11
CA ALA A 260 0.54 -9.00 3.63
C ALA A 260 1.12 -9.03 5.04
N ILE A 261 2.18 -8.26 5.31
CA ILE A 261 2.73 -8.10 6.66
C ILE A 261 1.65 -7.60 7.62
N LEU A 262 0.86 -6.60 7.21
CA LEU A 262 -0.26 -6.08 7.99
C LEU A 262 -1.32 -7.17 8.25
N TRP A 263 -1.72 -7.95 7.25
CA TRP A 263 -2.70 -9.03 7.40
C TRP A 263 -2.22 -10.13 8.33
N VAL A 264 -0.93 -10.48 8.30
CA VAL A 264 -0.32 -11.42 9.24
C VAL A 264 -0.37 -10.89 10.67
N ASN A 265 0.00 -9.61 10.87
CA ASN A 265 -0.06 -8.97 12.20
C ASN A 265 -1.50 -8.91 12.75
N LYS A 266 -2.48 -8.67 11.88
CA LYS A 266 -3.91 -8.69 12.24
C LYS A 266 -4.49 -10.09 12.31
N LYS A 267 -3.73 -11.12 11.94
CA LYS A 267 -4.16 -12.53 11.86
C LYS A 267 -5.41 -12.73 10.99
N HIS A 268 -5.59 -11.87 9.99
CA HIS A 268 -6.78 -11.83 9.15
C HIS A 268 -6.46 -11.33 7.74
N CYS A 269 -6.85 -12.13 6.75
CA CYS A 269 -6.76 -11.81 5.34
C CYS A 269 -7.97 -10.96 4.91
N LYS A 270 -7.80 -9.64 4.88
CA LYS A 270 -8.84 -8.67 4.50
C LYS A 270 -9.02 -8.61 2.97
N THR A 271 -9.34 -9.75 2.34
CA THR A 271 -9.54 -9.83 0.88
C THR A 271 -10.95 -9.42 0.45
N THR A 272 -11.06 -8.81 -0.74
CA THR A 272 -12.33 -8.48 -1.43
C THR A 272 -12.67 -9.45 -2.55
N LEU A 273 -11.84 -10.48 -2.79
CA LEU A 273 -12.11 -11.53 -3.78
C LEU A 273 -13.50 -12.14 -3.54
N GLU A 274 -14.25 -12.43 -4.58
CA GLU A 274 -15.56 -13.06 -4.43
C GLU A 274 -15.39 -14.54 -4.04
N ARG A 275 -16.17 -15.01 -3.07
CA ARG A 275 -16.24 -16.43 -2.71
C ARG A 275 -17.25 -17.16 -3.59
N ASN A 276 -16.75 -18.03 -4.45
CA ASN A 276 -17.55 -18.89 -5.32
C ASN A 276 -16.86 -20.26 -5.51
N SER A 277 -17.41 -21.12 -6.36
CA SER A 277 -16.88 -22.48 -6.58
C SER A 277 -15.42 -22.52 -7.06
N LYS A 278 -14.95 -21.48 -7.77
CA LYS A 278 -13.55 -21.41 -8.25
C LYS A 278 -12.57 -20.97 -7.17
N THR A 279 -13.01 -20.14 -6.23
CA THR A 279 -12.16 -19.58 -5.16
C THR A 279 -12.29 -20.31 -3.83
N GLU A 280 -13.24 -21.25 -3.70
CA GLU A 280 -13.52 -21.97 -2.46
C GLU A 280 -12.28 -22.68 -1.87
N GLN A 281 -11.48 -23.34 -2.72
CA GLN A 281 -10.25 -24.00 -2.28
C GLN A 281 -9.25 -22.99 -1.69
N LEU A 282 -9.13 -21.80 -2.30
CA LEU A 282 -8.26 -20.74 -1.78
C LEU A 282 -8.78 -20.22 -0.43
N TYR A 283 -10.10 -20.07 -0.27
CA TYR A 283 -10.71 -19.70 1.01
C TYR A 283 -10.45 -20.72 2.12
N GLN A 284 -10.42 -22.01 1.80
CA GLN A 284 -10.02 -23.04 2.77
C GLN A 284 -8.56 -22.88 3.19
N VAL A 285 -7.65 -22.55 2.26
CA VAL A 285 -6.24 -22.26 2.58
C VAL A 285 -6.13 -21.02 3.46
N ILE A 286 -6.84 -19.94 3.15
CA ILE A 286 -6.91 -18.72 3.96
C ILE A 286 -7.39 -19.05 5.38
N ALA A 287 -8.50 -19.79 5.51
CA ALA A 287 -9.05 -20.15 6.82
C ALA A 287 -8.06 -20.94 7.68
N ARG A 288 -7.31 -21.88 7.07
CA ARG A 288 -6.24 -22.62 7.77
C ARG A 288 -5.09 -21.70 8.18
N ALA A 289 -4.68 -20.77 7.32
CA ALA A 289 -3.62 -19.80 7.61
C ALA A 289 -4.00 -18.89 8.79
N GLU A 290 -5.22 -18.32 8.78
CA GLU A 290 -5.74 -17.50 9.88
C GLU A 290 -5.91 -18.29 11.17
N GLN A 291 -6.37 -19.54 11.10
CA GLN A 291 -6.45 -20.43 12.26
C GLN A 291 -5.05 -20.67 12.83
N TRP A 292 -4.07 -20.98 11.99
CA TRP A 292 -2.70 -21.21 12.43
C TRP A 292 -2.12 -19.98 13.13
N LEU A 293 -2.28 -18.77 12.56
CA LEU A 293 -1.84 -17.52 13.19
C LEU A 293 -2.51 -17.26 14.54
N ARG A 294 -3.76 -17.69 14.72
CA ARG A 294 -4.49 -17.54 15.99
C ARG A 294 -4.03 -18.51 17.06
N THR A 295 -3.64 -19.73 16.69
CA THR A 295 -3.30 -20.79 17.66
C THR A 295 -1.81 -20.95 17.93
N HIS A 296 -0.93 -20.35 17.13
CA HIS A 296 0.52 -20.45 17.28
C HIS A 296 1.14 -19.10 17.65
N LYS A 297 2.27 -19.13 18.36
CA LYS A 297 2.99 -17.94 18.77
C LYS A 297 4.05 -17.60 17.71
N VAL A 298 3.79 -16.54 16.95
CA VAL A 298 4.75 -16.04 15.96
C VAL A 298 5.89 -15.31 16.67
N THR A 299 7.09 -15.87 16.64
CA THR A 299 8.33 -15.25 17.19
C THR A 299 9.30 -14.81 16.10
N THR A 300 9.19 -15.38 14.89
CA THR A 300 10.05 -15.05 13.76
C THR A 300 9.81 -13.62 13.28
N PRO A 301 10.86 -12.78 13.22
CA PRO A 301 10.73 -11.42 12.67
C PRO A 301 10.36 -11.43 11.19
N ILE A 302 9.36 -10.63 10.84
CA ILE A 302 8.96 -10.37 9.45
C ILE A 302 9.42 -8.94 9.10
N ILE A 303 10.29 -8.81 8.11
CA ILE A 303 10.94 -7.56 7.74
C ILE A 303 10.49 -7.15 6.34
N LYS A 304 10.15 -5.86 6.19
CA LYS A 304 9.85 -5.29 4.88
C LYS A 304 11.11 -5.29 4.01
N TRP A 305 11.03 -5.90 2.83
CA TRP A 305 12.04 -5.78 1.80
C TRP A 305 11.97 -4.40 1.15
N GLU A 306 13.07 -3.66 1.13
CA GLU A 306 13.13 -2.29 0.61
C GLU A 306 13.45 -2.28 -0.89
N THR A 307 12.48 -2.61 -1.74
CA THR A 307 12.68 -2.80 -3.20
C THR A 307 13.41 -1.63 -3.88
N LYS A 308 13.10 -0.38 -3.48
CA LYS A 308 13.76 0.82 -4.01
C LYS A 308 15.26 0.91 -3.70
N GLN A 309 15.70 0.28 -2.60
CA GLN A 309 17.07 0.33 -2.12
C GLN A 309 17.85 -0.94 -2.51
N TRP A 310 17.18 -2.08 -2.49
CA TRP A 310 17.81 -3.39 -2.58
C TRP A 310 17.57 -4.11 -3.91
N GLY A 311 16.75 -3.53 -4.78
CA GLY A 311 16.29 -4.17 -6.01
C GLY A 311 15.10 -5.10 -5.76
N GLU A 312 14.69 -5.85 -6.78
CA GLU A 312 13.64 -6.86 -6.63
C GLU A 312 14.02 -7.89 -5.57
N ILE A 313 13.01 -8.38 -4.85
CA ILE A 313 13.22 -9.39 -3.82
C ILE A 313 13.70 -10.69 -4.50
N PRO A 314 14.64 -11.46 -3.90
CA PRO A 314 15.16 -12.67 -4.56
C PRO A 314 14.12 -13.77 -4.84
N ALA A 315 12.95 -13.70 -4.19
CA ALA A 315 11.81 -14.56 -4.46
C ALA A 315 10.93 -14.07 -5.61
N ASP A 316 11.25 -12.94 -6.26
CA ASP A 316 10.47 -12.38 -7.36
C ASP A 316 10.38 -13.35 -8.55
N PHE A 317 9.20 -13.42 -9.18
CA PHE A 317 8.95 -14.31 -10.31
C PHE A 317 9.56 -13.85 -11.64
N GLY A 318 10.07 -12.61 -11.72
CA GLY A 318 10.70 -12.04 -12.90
C GLY A 318 9.73 -11.72 -14.04
N ARG A 319 8.45 -11.51 -13.74
CA ARG A 319 7.37 -11.32 -14.73
C ARG A 319 6.73 -9.92 -14.70
N LYS A 320 7.38 -8.97 -14.02
CA LYS A 320 6.89 -7.58 -13.89
C LYS A 320 7.17 -6.74 -15.13
#